data_AF-A0A1V4E056-F1
#
_entry.id   AF-A0A1V4E056-F1
#
_cell.length_a   1.000
_cell.length_b   1.000
_cell.length_c   1.000
_cell.angle_alpha   90.00
_cell.angle_beta   90.00
_cell.angle_gamma   90.00
#
_symmetry.space_group_name_H-M   'P 1'
#
loop_
_entity.id
_entity.type
_entity.pdbx_description
1 polymer ?
#
loop_
_entity_poly.entity_id
_entity_poly.type
_entity_poly.pdbx_seq_one_letter_code
_entity_poly.pdbx_strand_id
1 'polypeptide(L)'
;MRKTISAAAAGLAVLAASLAAPAAAFANDSAATKPLHLRKGLTLTIPSSWKVDDSRKDWVRVITGSCPTKGTDTYGFRDSGCHSFWVMGPGAIKIGHELFQKYTPDGPFYPATDVGPCPVKKNLYMGQSKLAAKGLRQVGPGHKAYYRDWAGTCVTMSSYKVKAHYNQREWYLPTSKILVIDQWGTPGLSTILKNATWS
;
A
#
# COMPACT_ATOMS: atom_id res chain seq x y z
N MET A 1 -32.17 38.30 72.48
CA MET A 1 -32.23 37.00 73.20
C MET A 1 -32.45 35.88 72.21
N ARG A 2 -31.63 34.81 72.27
CA ARG A 2 -31.78 33.48 71.62
C ARG A 2 -31.62 33.48 70.09
N LYS A 3 -30.83 32.60 69.44
CA LYS A 3 -30.06 31.42 69.86
C LYS A 3 -28.97 31.17 68.81
N THR A 4 -27.76 30.87 69.27
CA THR A 4 -26.68 30.22 68.53
C THR A 4 -27.02 28.77 68.24
N ILE A 5 -26.68 28.28 67.04
CA ILE A 5 -26.44 26.86 66.76
C ILE A 5 -25.16 26.79 65.92
N SER A 6 -24.14 26.17 66.51
CA SER A 6 -22.89 25.80 65.84
C SER A 6 -23.13 24.59 64.93
N ALA A 7 -22.51 24.58 63.76
CA ALA A 7 -22.27 23.36 62.99
C ALA A 7 -20.84 23.40 62.47
N ALA A 8 -19.99 22.56 63.05
CA ALA A 8 -18.70 22.18 62.50
C ALA A 8 -18.94 21.16 61.39
N ALA A 9 -18.29 21.33 60.24
CA ALA A 9 -18.19 20.31 59.22
C ALA A 9 -16.77 20.24 58.69
N ALA A 10 -16.23 19.03 58.80
CA ALA A 10 -14.91 18.54 58.45
C ALA A 10 -14.43 18.94 57.05
N GLY A 11 -13.12 19.14 56.96
CA GLY A 11 -12.42 19.29 55.69
C GLY A 11 -12.39 18.01 54.87
N LEU A 12 -12.25 18.20 53.56
CA LEU A 12 -11.83 17.19 52.59
C LEU A 12 -10.90 17.90 51.62
N ALA A 13 -9.60 17.75 51.84
CA ALA A 13 -8.58 18.11 50.87
C ALA A 13 -8.67 17.07 49.73
N VAL A 14 -9.17 17.49 48.58
CA VAL A 14 -9.16 16.67 47.37
C VAL A 14 -7.75 16.74 46.79
N LEU A 15 -6.97 15.68 46.98
CA LEU A 15 -5.72 15.44 46.25
C LEU A 15 -6.06 15.34 44.76
N ALA A 16 -5.72 16.37 44.00
CA ALA A 16 -5.71 16.32 42.55
C ALA A 16 -4.56 15.41 42.09
N ALA A 17 -4.83 14.11 41.97
CA ALA A 17 -3.94 13.18 41.29
C ALA A 17 -3.94 13.52 39.79
N SER A 18 -2.87 14.16 39.32
CA SER A 18 -2.59 14.31 37.90
C SER A 18 -2.36 12.93 37.29
N LEU A 19 -3.41 12.38 36.67
CA LEU A 19 -3.29 11.25 35.75
C LEU A 19 -2.49 11.72 34.53
N ALA A 20 -1.17 11.61 34.61
CA ALA A 20 -0.32 11.57 33.44
C ALA A 20 -0.74 10.34 32.63
N ALA A 21 -1.56 10.58 31.60
CA ALA A 21 -1.83 9.57 30.59
C ALA A 21 -0.49 9.05 30.05
N PRO A 22 -0.29 7.74 29.89
CA PRO A 22 0.86 7.26 29.15
C PRO A 22 0.68 7.79 27.72
N ALA A 23 1.47 8.80 27.35
CA ALA A 23 1.73 9.08 25.96
C ALA A 23 2.24 7.76 25.39
N ALA A 24 1.39 7.04 24.66
CA ALA A 24 1.78 5.89 23.90
C ALA A 24 2.93 6.37 23.02
N ALA A 25 4.14 5.97 23.40
CA ALA A 25 5.31 6.12 22.59
C ALA A 25 5.06 5.30 21.33
N PHE A 26 4.46 5.93 20.32
CA PHE A 26 4.85 5.66 18.96
C PHE A 26 6.28 6.18 18.86
N ALA A 27 7.21 5.41 19.42
CA ALA A 27 8.57 5.45 18.96
C ALA A 27 8.44 5.26 17.45
N ASN A 28 8.60 6.37 16.72
CA ASN A 28 9.06 6.32 15.35
C ASN A 28 10.33 5.51 15.44
N ASP A 29 10.23 4.20 15.21
CA ASP A 29 11.37 3.42 14.77
C ASP A 29 11.92 4.25 13.62
N SER A 30 13.05 4.91 13.89
CA SER A 30 13.87 5.53 12.88
C SER A 30 14.54 4.37 12.16
N ALA A 31 13.70 3.53 11.54
CA ALA A 31 14.10 2.38 10.78
C ALA A 31 15.02 2.92 9.72
N ALA A 32 16.25 2.41 9.71
CA ALA A 32 17.25 2.80 8.72
C ALA A 32 16.59 2.76 7.34
N THR A 33 16.83 3.80 6.54
CA THR A 33 16.30 3.89 5.18
C THR A 33 17.42 3.82 4.16
N LYS A 34 17.07 3.51 2.92
CA LYS A 34 18.00 3.50 1.78
C LYS A 34 17.32 4.09 0.55
N PRO A 35 18.08 4.71 -0.36
CA PRO A 35 17.53 5.15 -1.63
C PRO A 35 17.28 3.95 -2.55
N LEU A 36 16.14 3.97 -3.22
CA LEU A 36 15.83 3.13 -4.38
C LEU A 36 15.74 4.06 -5.60
N HIS A 37 16.77 4.00 -6.43
CA HIS A 37 16.82 4.75 -7.68
C HIS A 37 16.00 4.03 -8.74
N LEU A 38 15.10 4.77 -9.35
CA LEU A 38 14.21 4.31 -10.40
C LEU A 38 14.45 5.14 -11.65
N ARG A 39 13.87 4.67 -12.75
CA ARG A 39 13.95 5.31 -14.05
C ARG A 39 13.49 6.77 -14.04
N LYS A 40 14.08 7.58 -14.92
CA LYS A 40 13.76 9.00 -15.12
C LYS A 40 13.95 9.87 -13.86
N GLY A 41 14.96 9.53 -13.05
CA GLY A 41 15.37 10.35 -11.91
C GLY A 41 14.54 10.16 -10.65
N LEU A 42 13.46 9.37 -10.69
CA LEU A 42 12.65 9.09 -9.49
C LEU A 42 13.50 8.32 -8.47
N THR A 43 13.57 8.82 -7.24
CA THR A 43 14.19 8.10 -6.12
C THR A 43 13.21 7.99 -4.97
N LEU A 44 13.05 6.78 -4.44
CA LEU A 44 12.25 6.50 -3.25
C LEU A 44 13.17 6.25 -2.06
N THR A 45 12.88 6.89 -0.92
CA THR A 45 13.52 6.54 0.35
C THR A 45 12.70 5.45 1.02
N ILE A 46 13.19 4.21 1.00
CA ILE A 46 12.49 3.03 1.52
C ILE A 46 13.17 2.47 2.77
N PRO A 47 12.45 1.79 3.68
CA PRO A 47 13.07 1.05 4.77
C PRO A 47 14.16 0.10 4.28
N SER A 48 15.31 0.08 4.96
CA SER A 48 16.47 -0.72 4.59
C SER A 48 16.19 -2.23 4.64
N SER A 49 15.25 -2.62 5.51
CA SER A 49 14.73 -3.98 5.67
C SER A 49 13.93 -4.48 4.45
N TRP A 50 13.40 -3.58 3.62
CA TRP A 50 12.70 -3.97 2.40
C TRP A 50 13.67 -4.49 1.36
N LYS A 51 13.27 -5.56 0.66
CA LYS A 51 14.10 -6.21 -0.36
C LYS A 51 13.64 -5.74 -1.73
N VAL A 52 14.57 -5.31 -2.57
CA VAL A 52 14.30 -4.92 -3.95
C VAL A 52 14.69 -6.09 -4.84
N ASP A 53 13.82 -6.40 -5.79
CA ASP A 53 14.08 -7.35 -6.87
C ASP A 53 13.84 -6.64 -8.19
N ASP A 54 14.92 -6.35 -8.89
CA ASP A 54 14.98 -5.64 -10.16
C ASP A 54 15.62 -6.52 -11.27
N SER A 55 15.66 -7.83 -11.03
CA SER A 55 16.24 -8.83 -11.95
C SER A 55 15.58 -8.83 -13.33
N ARG A 56 14.31 -8.42 -13.41
CA ARG A 56 13.56 -8.29 -14.66
C ARG A 56 13.42 -6.81 -15.05
N LYS A 57 14.01 -6.46 -16.21
CA LYS A 57 13.90 -5.11 -16.79
C LYS A 57 12.45 -4.63 -16.86
N ASP A 58 12.19 -3.40 -16.41
CA ASP A 58 10.87 -2.76 -16.34
C ASP A 58 9.86 -3.42 -15.37
N TRP A 59 10.30 -4.37 -14.54
CA TRP A 59 9.50 -5.05 -13.53
C TRP A 59 10.25 -5.05 -12.19
N VAL A 60 10.24 -3.93 -11.49
CA VAL A 60 10.85 -3.85 -10.16
C VAL A 60 9.82 -4.23 -9.12
N ARG A 61 10.16 -5.18 -8.23
CA ARG A 61 9.35 -5.55 -7.07
C ARG A 61 10.03 -5.08 -5.80
N VAL A 62 9.26 -4.46 -4.90
CA VAL A 62 9.73 -4.09 -3.56
C VAL A 62 8.97 -4.94 -2.55
N ILE A 63 9.68 -5.87 -1.93
CA ILE A 63 9.15 -6.82 -0.95
C ILE A 63 9.29 -6.22 0.44
N THR A 64 8.16 -6.03 1.10
CA THR A 64 8.02 -5.27 2.35
C THR A 64 7.78 -6.18 3.56
N GLY A 65 7.66 -7.49 3.34
CA GLY A 65 7.35 -8.50 4.36
C GLY A 65 7.46 -9.92 3.82
N SER A 66 6.53 -10.79 4.25
CA SER A 66 6.47 -12.18 3.77
C SER A 66 6.27 -12.24 2.26
N CYS A 67 6.98 -13.15 1.59
CA CYS A 67 6.78 -13.42 0.18
C CYS A 67 7.12 -14.89 -0.11
N PRO A 68 6.15 -15.80 0.08
CA PRO A 68 6.39 -17.25 0.08
C PRO A 68 6.72 -17.81 -1.31
N THR A 69 6.37 -17.10 -2.38
CA THR A 69 6.70 -17.49 -3.75
C THR A 69 8.08 -17.04 -4.18
N LYS A 70 8.84 -16.27 -3.39
CA LYS A 70 10.18 -15.83 -3.81
C LYS A 70 11.09 -17.03 -4.07
N GLY A 71 11.59 -17.15 -5.29
CA GLY A 71 12.46 -18.26 -5.72
C GLY A 71 11.71 -19.50 -6.21
N THR A 72 10.38 -19.46 -6.30
CA THR A 72 9.58 -20.51 -6.93
C THR A 72 9.26 -20.18 -8.39
N ASP A 73 8.81 -21.17 -9.14
CA ASP A 73 8.28 -21.04 -10.50
C ASP A 73 7.03 -20.13 -10.59
N THR A 74 6.31 -20.02 -9.49
CA THR A 74 5.11 -19.19 -9.33
C THR A 74 5.42 -17.73 -8.94
N TYR A 75 6.70 -17.37 -8.77
CA TYR A 75 7.09 -16.00 -8.46
C TYR A 75 6.79 -15.04 -9.61
N GLY A 76 5.96 -14.03 -9.38
CA GLY A 76 5.64 -13.05 -10.42
C GLY A 76 4.51 -12.11 -10.03
N PHE A 77 4.01 -11.34 -10.99
CA PHE A 77 2.89 -10.42 -10.73
C PHE A 77 1.60 -11.14 -10.33
N ARG A 78 1.40 -12.36 -10.85
CA ARG A 78 0.22 -13.20 -10.59
C ARG A 78 0.47 -14.21 -9.47
N ASP A 79 1.27 -13.85 -8.48
CA ASP A 79 1.47 -14.68 -7.30
C ASP A 79 0.53 -14.29 -6.15
N SER A 80 0.63 -15.00 -5.03
CA SER A 80 -0.25 -14.80 -3.88
C SER A 80 0.50 -14.77 -2.57
N GLY A 81 0.10 -13.86 -1.68
CA GLY A 81 0.65 -13.75 -0.33
C GLY A 81 1.99 -13.03 -0.24
N CYS A 82 2.45 -12.40 -1.32
CA CYS A 82 3.65 -11.57 -1.29
C CYS A 82 3.34 -10.13 -0.91
N HIS A 83 3.76 -9.77 0.30
CA HIS A 83 3.66 -8.43 0.86
C HIS A 83 4.65 -7.53 0.12
N SER A 84 4.18 -6.89 -0.94
CA SER A 84 5.03 -6.17 -1.88
C SER A 84 4.22 -5.18 -2.71
N PHE A 85 4.93 -4.27 -3.35
CA PHE A 85 4.40 -3.47 -4.44
C PHE A 85 5.34 -3.57 -5.65
N TRP A 86 4.83 -3.23 -6.81
CA TRP A 86 5.57 -3.21 -8.06
C TRP A 86 5.81 -1.79 -8.54
N VAL A 87 6.93 -1.57 -9.21
CA VAL A 87 7.22 -0.38 -10.01
C VAL A 87 7.47 -0.84 -11.44
N MET A 88 6.49 -0.57 -12.29
CA MET A 88 6.45 -0.96 -13.69
C MET A 88 7.04 0.13 -14.59
N GLY A 89 7.92 -0.29 -15.49
CA GLY A 89 8.47 0.54 -16.56
C GLY A 89 7.75 0.35 -17.90
N PRO A 90 8.26 0.96 -18.99
CA PRO A 90 7.64 0.96 -20.31
C PRO A 90 7.32 -0.43 -20.86
N GLY A 91 8.22 -1.41 -20.69
CA GLY A 91 8.01 -2.78 -21.13
C GLY A 91 6.79 -3.43 -20.48
N ALA A 92 6.67 -3.31 -19.15
CA ALA A 92 5.50 -3.79 -18.40
C ALA A 92 4.21 -3.03 -18.79
N ILE A 93 4.28 -1.69 -18.89
CA ILE A 93 3.15 -0.83 -19.28
C ILE A 93 2.63 -1.17 -20.69
N LYS A 94 3.50 -1.57 -21.62
CA LYS A 94 3.10 -1.93 -22.99
C LYS A 94 2.17 -3.15 -23.05
N ILE A 95 2.21 -4.01 -22.04
CA ILE A 95 1.42 -5.24 -21.97
C ILE A 95 0.56 -5.33 -20.71
N GLY A 96 0.37 -4.22 -20.00
CA GLY A 96 -0.14 -4.18 -18.63
C GLY A 96 -1.65 -4.35 -18.47
N HIS A 97 -2.41 -4.42 -19.55
CA HIS A 97 -3.86 -4.65 -19.54
C HIS A 97 -4.21 -6.10 -19.93
N GLU A 98 -5.47 -6.45 -19.71
CA GLU A 98 -6.01 -7.74 -20.13
C GLU A 98 -5.73 -7.99 -21.62
N LEU A 99 -5.54 -9.26 -21.98
CA LEU A 99 -5.10 -9.68 -23.33
C LEU A 99 -3.74 -9.11 -23.73
N PHE A 100 -2.89 -8.76 -22.75
CA PHE A 100 -1.56 -8.15 -22.94
C PHE A 100 -1.61 -6.83 -23.72
N GLN A 101 -2.71 -6.10 -23.61
CA GLN A 101 -2.83 -4.77 -24.19
C GLN A 101 -2.02 -3.74 -23.41
N LYS A 102 -1.80 -2.57 -24.01
CA LYS A 102 -1.15 -1.46 -23.34
C LYS A 102 -2.00 -0.99 -22.16
N TYR A 103 -1.39 -0.83 -20.99
CA TYR A 103 -2.04 -0.28 -19.82
C TYR A 103 -2.54 1.14 -20.07
N THR A 104 -3.78 1.38 -19.66
CA THR A 104 -4.36 2.71 -19.50
C THR A 104 -5.13 2.78 -18.17
N PRO A 105 -5.29 3.96 -17.55
CA PRO A 105 -5.88 4.09 -16.22
C PRO A 105 -7.42 3.97 -16.20
N ASP A 106 -8.01 3.35 -17.22
CA ASP A 106 -9.44 3.01 -17.34
C ASP A 106 -9.77 1.62 -16.77
N GLY A 107 -8.77 0.78 -16.55
CA GLY A 107 -8.87 -0.51 -15.88
C GLY A 107 -7.67 -0.78 -14.96
N PRO A 108 -7.73 -1.83 -14.12
CA PRO A 108 -6.59 -2.26 -13.32
C PRO A 108 -5.51 -2.89 -14.20
N PHE A 109 -4.25 -2.72 -13.81
CA PHE A 109 -3.16 -3.46 -14.41
C PHE A 109 -3.35 -4.96 -14.17
N TYR A 110 -3.53 -5.71 -15.26
CA TYR A 110 -3.80 -7.14 -15.24
C TYR A 110 -3.37 -7.80 -16.56
N PRO A 111 -2.07 -8.07 -16.75
CA PRO A 111 -1.49 -8.56 -18.00
C PRO A 111 -1.71 -10.08 -18.17
N ALA A 112 -2.96 -10.48 -18.44
CA ALA A 112 -3.35 -11.89 -18.58
C ALA A 112 -4.53 -12.08 -19.53
N THR A 113 -4.77 -13.34 -19.92
CA THR A 113 -5.92 -13.78 -20.75
C THR A 113 -6.91 -14.66 -19.97
N ASP A 114 -6.58 -15.00 -18.74
CA ASP A 114 -7.28 -15.94 -17.86
C ASP A 114 -7.40 -15.37 -16.45
N VAL A 115 -8.10 -16.07 -15.56
CA VAL A 115 -8.28 -15.65 -14.16
C VAL A 115 -7.09 -16.07 -13.30
N GLY A 116 -6.49 -15.12 -12.61
CA GLY A 116 -5.31 -15.32 -11.76
C GLY A 116 -5.66 -15.69 -10.33
N PRO A 117 -4.65 -16.15 -9.55
CA PRO A 117 -4.84 -16.36 -8.13
C PRO A 117 -5.13 -15.04 -7.42
N CYS A 118 -5.91 -15.10 -6.35
CA CYS A 118 -6.19 -13.96 -5.49
C CYS A 118 -4.89 -13.49 -4.83
N PRO A 119 -4.54 -12.19 -4.89
CA PRO A 119 -3.27 -11.68 -4.36
C PRO A 119 -3.13 -11.86 -2.84
N VAL A 120 -4.25 -11.90 -2.11
CA VAL A 120 -4.26 -11.99 -0.64
C VAL A 120 -4.54 -13.38 -0.09
N LYS A 121 -4.99 -14.34 -0.90
CA LYS A 121 -5.33 -15.71 -0.46
C LYS A 121 -5.07 -16.74 -1.57
N LYS A 122 -4.03 -17.56 -1.39
CA LYS A 122 -3.53 -18.51 -2.42
C LYS A 122 -4.53 -19.54 -2.97
N ASN A 123 -5.58 -19.88 -2.21
CA ASN A 123 -6.58 -20.88 -2.62
C ASN A 123 -7.84 -20.25 -3.27
N LEU A 124 -7.82 -18.94 -3.51
CA LEU A 124 -8.89 -18.20 -4.16
C LEU A 124 -8.40 -17.62 -5.49
N TYR A 125 -9.34 -17.16 -6.29
CA TYR A 125 -9.08 -16.55 -7.59
C TYR A 125 -9.56 -15.11 -7.60
N MET A 126 -8.96 -14.28 -8.44
CA MET A 126 -9.43 -12.91 -8.66
C MET A 126 -10.86 -12.95 -9.23
N GLY A 127 -11.77 -12.22 -8.60
CA GLY A 127 -13.11 -11.98 -9.10
C GLY A 127 -13.20 -10.64 -9.82
N GLN A 128 -14.36 -10.00 -9.73
CA GLN A 128 -14.57 -8.67 -10.30
C GLN A 128 -13.78 -7.61 -9.54
N SER A 129 -13.30 -6.60 -10.29
CA SER A 129 -12.71 -5.37 -9.78
C SER A 129 -13.54 -4.17 -10.19
N LYS A 130 -13.75 -3.23 -9.25
CA LYS A 130 -14.51 -1.98 -9.48
C LYS A 130 -13.68 -0.79 -9.04
N LEU A 131 -13.84 0.34 -9.73
CA LEU A 131 -13.16 1.57 -9.35
C LEU A 131 -13.72 2.08 -8.01
N ALA A 132 -12.89 2.10 -6.98
CA ALA A 132 -13.24 2.60 -5.65
C ALA A 132 -12.86 4.07 -5.49
N ALA A 133 -11.72 4.49 -6.04
CA ALA A 133 -11.29 5.88 -6.00
C ALA A 133 -10.44 6.26 -7.21
N LYS A 134 -10.47 7.53 -7.58
CA LYS A 134 -9.60 8.12 -8.62
C LYS A 134 -9.19 9.54 -8.26
N GLY A 135 -8.07 10.00 -8.79
CA GLY A 135 -7.65 11.39 -8.65
C GLY A 135 -6.21 11.62 -9.09
N LEU A 136 -5.63 12.72 -8.65
CA LEU A 136 -4.20 12.99 -8.76
C LEU A 136 -3.56 12.85 -7.37
N ARG A 137 -2.44 12.13 -7.29
CA ARG A 137 -1.66 11.98 -6.05
C ARG A 137 -0.23 12.45 -6.27
N GLN A 138 0.31 13.15 -5.30
CA GLN A 138 1.69 13.63 -5.33
C GLN A 138 2.66 12.44 -5.33
N VAL A 139 3.70 12.52 -6.16
CA VAL A 139 4.84 11.58 -6.18
C VAL A 139 6.13 12.40 -6.19
N GLY A 140 6.50 12.97 -5.06
CA GLY A 140 7.59 13.95 -4.95
C GLY A 140 7.22 15.34 -5.47
N PRO A 141 7.96 16.41 -5.09
CA PRO A 141 7.67 17.78 -5.52
C PRO A 141 7.54 17.93 -7.04
N GLY A 142 6.55 18.72 -7.50
CA GLY A 142 6.31 18.98 -8.92
C GLY A 142 5.71 17.83 -9.74
N HIS A 143 5.60 16.62 -9.17
CA HIS A 143 5.15 15.43 -9.90
C HIS A 143 3.87 14.85 -9.31
N LYS A 144 2.85 14.65 -10.15
CA LYS A 144 1.59 14.02 -9.77
C LYS A 144 1.31 12.81 -10.67
N ALA A 145 0.84 11.73 -10.05
CA ALA A 145 0.39 10.53 -10.73
C ALA A 145 -1.12 10.51 -10.86
N TYR A 146 -1.62 9.92 -11.95
CA TYR A 146 -2.99 9.45 -12.03
C TYR A 146 -3.14 8.31 -11.02
N TYR A 147 -3.94 8.56 -9.99
CA TYR A 147 -4.25 7.59 -8.97
C TYR A 147 -5.53 6.84 -9.32
N ARG A 148 -5.50 5.52 -9.18
CA ARG A 148 -6.65 4.63 -9.21
C ARG A 148 -6.58 3.68 -8.03
N ASP A 149 -7.73 3.39 -7.45
CA ASP A 149 -7.90 2.37 -6.43
C ASP A 149 -8.99 1.42 -6.92
N TRP A 150 -8.61 0.18 -7.19
CA TRP A 150 -9.52 -0.84 -7.69
C TRP A 150 -9.87 -1.79 -6.54
N ALA A 151 -11.13 -1.77 -6.10
CA ALA A 151 -11.66 -2.72 -5.14
C ALA A 151 -11.93 -4.05 -5.85
N GLY A 152 -11.09 -5.03 -5.59
CA GLY A 152 -11.16 -6.38 -6.11
C GLY A 152 -11.82 -7.36 -5.13
N THR A 153 -12.44 -8.39 -5.69
CA THR A 153 -12.97 -9.54 -4.94
C THR A 153 -12.10 -10.77 -5.14
N CYS A 154 -12.10 -11.68 -4.17
CA CYS A 154 -11.51 -13.00 -4.30
C CYS A 154 -12.58 -14.06 -4.11
N VAL A 155 -12.67 -14.99 -5.07
CA VAL A 155 -13.76 -15.94 -5.19
C VAL A 155 -13.28 -17.40 -5.18
N THR A 156 -14.19 -18.31 -4.85
CA THR A 156 -14.00 -19.75 -5.11
C THR A 156 -14.16 -20.05 -6.60
N MET A 157 -13.35 -20.96 -7.15
CA MET A 157 -13.44 -21.29 -8.59
C MET A 157 -14.78 -21.93 -8.97
N SER A 158 -15.29 -22.85 -8.15
CA SER A 158 -16.47 -23.66 -8.50
C SER A 158 -17.81 -22.95 -8.39
N SER A 159 -17.91 -21.92 -7.55
CA SER A 159 -19.19 -21.28 -7.21
C SER A 159 -19.15 -19.76 -7.29
N TYR A 160 -17.99 -19.17 -7.64
CA TYR A 160 -17.77 -17.73 -7.71
C TYR A 160 -18.17 -16.97 -6.43
N LYS A 161 -18.24 -17.66 -5.29
CA LYS A 161 -18.61 -17.05 -4.00
C LYS A 161 -17.45 -16.19 -3.51
N VAL A 162 -17.73 -14.93 -3.19
CA VAL A 162 -16.75 -14.01 -2.60
C VAL A 162 -16.36 -14.49 -1.20
N LYS A 163 -15.04 -14.58 -0.95
CA LYS A 163 -14.44 -15.06 0.31
C LYS A 163 -13.36 -14.12 0.87
N ALA A 164 -12.93 -13.14 0.09
CA ALA A 164 -12.07 -12.05 0.52
C ALA A 164 -12.18 -10.87 -0.45
N HIS A 165 -11.60 -9.75 -0.04
CA HIS A 165 -11.47 -8.53 -0.82
C HIS A 165 -10.01 -8.09 -0.80
N TYR A 166 -9.61 -7.31 -1.80
CA TYR A 166 -8.33 -6.63 -1.86
C TYR A 166 -8.49 -5.31 -2.60
N ASN A 167 -7.52 -4.42 -2.43
CA ASN A 167 -7.45 -3.17 -3.18
C ASN A 167 -6.16 -3.17 -4.00
N GLN A 168 -6.26 -2.85 -5.28
CA GLN A 168 -5.12 -2.56 -6.14
C GLN A 168 -5.00 -1.06 -6.31
N ARG A 169 -4.05 -0.46 -5.58
CA ARG A 169 -3.72 0.97 -5.63
C ARG A 169 -2.69 1.21 -6.72
N GLU A 170 -2.92 2.17 -7.58
CA GLU A 170 -2.09 2.46 -8.74
C GLU A 170 -1.71 3.94 -8.79
N TRP A 171 -0.43 4.23 -9.01
CA TRP A 171 0.09 5.58 -9.29
C TRP A 171 0.76 5.58 -10.66
N TYR A 172 0.05 6.08 -11.66
CA TYR A 172 0.55 6.15 -13.02
C TYR A 172 1.09 7.54 -13.39
N LEU A 173 2.38 7.60 -13.73
CA LEU A 173 3.06 8.77 -14.28
C LEU A 173 3.32 8.56 -15.78
N PRO A 174 2.42 9.01 -16.69
CA PRO A 174 2.52 8.70 -18.11
C PRO A 174 3.73 9.32 -18.80
N THR A 175 4.09 10.57 -18.45
CA THR A 175 5.24 11.27 -19.04
C THR A 175 6.53 10.54 -18.71
N SER A 176 6.72 10.20 -17.43
CA SER A 176 7.88 9.42 -17.01
C SER A 176 7.79 8.00 -17.58
N LYS A 177 6.59 7.40 -17.71
CA LYS A 177 6.29 5.97 -17.99
C LYS A 177 6.59 5.07 -16.79
N ILE A 178 6.09 5.46 -15.62
CA ILE A 178 6.19 4.71 -14.36
C ILE A 178 4.79 4.39 -13.89
N LEU A 179 4.54 3.14 -13.50
CA LEU A 179 3.31 2.73 -12.84
C LEU A 179 3.67 2.00 -11.55
N VAL A 180 3.29 2.55 -10.40
CA VAL A 180 3.40 1.86 -9.11
C VAL A 180 2.10 1.10 -8.87
N ILE A 181 2.18 -0.18 -8.49
CA ILE A 181 1.01 -1.05 -8.25
C ILE A 181 1.16 -1.69 -6.89
N ASP A 182 0.15 -1.56 -6.04
CA ASP A 182 0.13 -2.14 -4.71
C ASP A 182 -1.21 -2.84 -4.44
N GLN A 183 -1.16 -4.17 -4.43
CA GLN A 183 -2.30 -5.05 -4.13
C GLN A 183 -2.37 -5.43 -2.64
N TRP A 184 -1.34 -5.09 -1.87
CA TRP A 184 -1.20 -5.50 -0.48
C TRP A 184 -1.60 -4.40 0.52
N GLY A 185 -1.68 -3.16 0.06
CA GLY A 185 -1.92 -2.02 0.94
C GLY A 185 -0.69 -1.72 1.79
N THR A 186 0.51 -1.76 1.19
CA THR A 186 1.80 -1.54 1.86
C THR A 186 1.72 -0.31 2.80
N PRO A 187 1.93 -0.50 4.11
CA PRO A 187 1.96 0.60 5.07
C PRO A 187 3.04 1.63 4.71
N GLY A 188 2.67 2.92 4.77
CA GLY A 188 3.60 4.02 4.49
C GLY A 188 3.91 4.29 3.01
N LEU A 189 3.52 3.42 2.06
CA LEU A 189 3.85 3.59 0.64
C LEU A 189 3.39 4.94 0.08
N SER A 190 2.14 5.37 0.37
CA SER A 190 1.64 6.67 -0.07
C SER A 190 2.51 7.85 0.42
N THR A 191 3.04 7.76 1.64
CA THR A 191 3.92 8.77 2.23
C THR A 191 5.29 8.75 1.56
N ILE A 192 5.86 7.57 1.32
CA ILE A 192 7.12 7.40 0.60
C ILE A 192 7.01 8.00 -0.81
N LEU A 193 5.93 7.70 -1.54
CA LEU A 193 5.68 8.26 -2.87
C LEU A 193 5.53 9.77 -2.80
N LYS A 194 4.71 10.30 -1.88
CA LYS A 194 4.52 11.74 -1.70
C LYS A 194 5.85 12.48 -1.48
N ASN A 195 6.77 11.88 -0.72
CA ASN A 195 8.06 12.45 -0.35
C ASN A 195 9.22 12.02 -1.27
N ALA A 196 8.93 11.37 -2.40
CA ALA A 196 9.95 10.99 -3.37
C ALA A 196 10.72 12.20 -3.91
N THR A 197 11.92 11.95 -4.42
CA THR A 197 12.74 12.98 -5.07
C THR A 197 12.93 12.67 -6.54
N TRP A 198 13.27 13.70 -7.31
CA TRP A 198 13.54 13.64 -8.74
C TRP A 198 14.85 14.36 -9.04
N SER A 199 15.71 13.75 -9.85
CA SER A 199 17.01 14.28 -10.30
C SER A 199 17.10 14.34 -11.81
#